data_AF-A0A6J6FLP6-F1
#
_entry.id   AF-A0A6J6FLP6-F1
#
_cell.length_a   1.000
_cell.length_b   1.000
_cell.length_c   1.000
_cell.angle_alpha   90.00
_cell.angle_beta   90.00
_cell.angle_gamma   90.00
#
_symmetry.space_group_name_H-M   'P 1'
#
loop_
_entity.id
_entity.type
_entity.pdbx_description
1 polymer ?
#
loop_
_entity_poly.entity_id
_entity_poly.type
_entity_poly.pdbx_seq_one_letter_code
_entity_poly.pdbx_strand_id
1 'polypeptide(L)'
;MGILLSSGDIDRAIKRISHEIIENNQGVENLVLMGIPTRGAYLADRICAFISEIERPISAGVLDITLHRDDLRMRPPKPLLPTKLPSGGIEGKDLVLVDDVLFSGRTIRAALDAIGELGRPRSVQLAVLVDRGHRELPIRADYVGKNIPTAKSESVKVHLRELDSEDLVELIK
;
A
#
# COMPACT_ATOMS: atom_id res chain seq x y z
N MET A 1 -11.98 -19.48 10.41
CA MET A 1 -10.78 -18.64 10.26
C MET A 1 -9.74 -19.48 9.55
N GLY A 2 -9.15 -18.98 8.46
CA GLY A 2 -8.13 -19.72 7.71
C GLY A 2 -6.93 -18.83 7.44
N ILE A 3 -5.72 -19.31 7.72
CA ILE A 3 -4.48 -18.61 7.40
C ILE A 3 -4.28 -18.69 5.89
N LEU A 4 -4.15 -17.53 5.25
CA LEU A 4 -3.96 -17.36 3.80
C LEU A 4 -2.50 -17.15 3.42
N LEU A 5 -1.76 -16.42 4.28
CA LEU A 5 -0.32 -16.18 4.18
C LEU A 5 0.32 -16.31 5.56
N SER A 6 1.41 -17.05 5.64
CA SER A 6 2.31 -17.07 6.79
C SER A 6 3.32 -15.91 6.73
N SER A 7 4.06 -15.67 7.81
CA SER A 7 5.16 -14.70 7.84
C SER A 7 6.16 -14.89 6.70
N GLY A 8 6.57 -16.13 6.41
CA GLY A 8 7.49 -16.41 5.31
C GLY A 8 6.88 -16.17 3.92
N ASP A 9 5.56 -16.25 3.78
CA ASP A 9 4.89 -15.88 2.53
C ASP A 9 4.83 -14.36 2.34
N ILE A 10 4.58 -13.62 3.42
CA ILE A 10 4.59 -12.15 3.41
C ILE A 10 5.98 -11.63 3.03
N ASP A 11 7.04 -12.18 3.64
CA ASP A 11 8.42 -11.80 3.32
C ASP A 11 8.76 -12.06 1.84
N ARG A 12 8.35 -13.22 1.30
CA ARG A 12 8.53 -13.54 -0.13
C ARG A 12 7.74 -12.59 -1.03
N ALA A 13 6.53 -12.24 -0.66
CA ALA A 13 5.70 -11.30 -1.41
C ALA A 13 6.32 -9.90 -1.44
N ILE A 14 6.81 -9.40 -0.30
CA ILE A 14 7.49 -8.10 -0.19
C ILE A 14 8.74 -8.06 -1.08
N LYS A 15 9.58 -9.10 -1.03
CA LYS A 15 10.78 -9.18 -1.87
C LYS A 15 10.44 -9.17 -3.36
N ARG A 16 9.42 -9.95 -3.76
CA ARG A 16 8.96 -9.99 -5.16
C ARG A 16 8.42 -8.64 -5.61
N ILE A 17 7.51 -8.01 -4.85
CA ILE A 17 6.99 -6.67 -5.14
C ILE A 17 8.14 -5.66 -5.29
N SER A 18 9.16 -5.74 -4.42
CA SER A 18 10.30 -4.83 -4.46
C SER A 18 11.11 -4.97 -5.74
N HIS A 19 11.40 -6.20 -6.18
CA HIS A 19 12.06 -6.44 -7.47
C HIS A 19 11.21 -5.94 -8.64
N GLU A 20 9.91 -6.23 -8.66
CA GLU A 20 8.99 -5.76 -9.70
C GLU A 20 8.95 -4.21 -9.77
N ILE A 21 8.96 -3.53 -8.63
CA ILE A 21 9.02 -2.06 -8.55
C ILE A 21 10.32 -1.55 -9.19
N ILE A 22 11.48 -2.13 -8.82
CA ILE A 22 12.78 -1.71 -9.36
C ILE A 22 12.83 -1.91 -10.87
N GLU A 23 12.42 -3.08 -11.36
CA GLU A 23 12.44 -3.41 -12.79
C GLU A 23 11.53 -2.49 -13.60
N ASN A 24 10.29 -2.28 -13.15
CA ASN A 24 9.32 -1.45 -13.88
C ASN A 24 9.70 0.04 -13.89
N ASN A 25 10.39 0.52 -12.85
CA ASN A 25 10.86 1.90 -12.75
C ASN A 25 12.28 2.11 -13.30
N GLN A 26 12.92 1.05 -13.82
CA GLN A 26 14.29 1.08 -14.35
C GLN A 26 15.31 1.59 -13.32
N GLY A 27 15.17 1.12 -12.07
CA GLY A 27 15.94 1.57 -10.92
C GLY A 27 15.13 2.43 -9.96
N VAL A 28 15.84 3.13 -9.08
CA VAL A 28 15.24 3.80 -7.90
C VAL A 28 15.46 5.31 -7.86
N GLU A 29 15.91 5.92 -8.97
CA GLU A 29 16.30 7.33 -9.00
C GLU A 29 15.18 8.32 -8.77
N ASN A 30 14.03 8.02 -9.37
CA ASN A 30 12.86 8.86 -9.27
C ASN A 30 11.75 8.19 -8.46
N LEU A 31 12.04 7.07 -7.81
CA LEU A 31 11.09 6.29 -7.06
C LEU A 31 10.78 6.96 -5.71
N VAL A 32 9.50 7.05 -5.39
CA VAL A 32 8.99 7.45 -4.08
C VAL A 32 7.93 6.45 -3.64
N LEU A 33 8.03 5.94 -2.41
CA LEU A 33 7.02 5.08 -1.81
C LEU A 33 6.15 5.91 -0.85
N MET A 34 4.83 5.76 -0.92
CA MET A 34 3.90 6.34 0.04
C MET A 34 2.94 5.28 0.55
N GLY A 35 3.05 4.92 1.83
CA GLY A 35 2.14 3.97 2.44
C GLY A 35 0.86 4.62 2.95
N ILE A 36 -0.27 3.97 2.73
CA ILE A 36 -1.57 4.39 3.24
C ILE A 36 -1.74 3.83 4.67
N PRO A 37 -2.03 4.66 5.68
CA PRO A 37 -2.16 4.19 7.05
C PRO A 37 -3.28 3.15 7.26
N THR A 38 -3.11 2.20 8.19
CA THR A 38 -1.93 2.04 9.07
C THR A 38 -0.93 1.02 8.52
N ARG A 39 -1.40 -0.15 8.05
CA ARG A 39 -0.53 -1.26 7.62
C ARG A 39 0.18 -1.01 6.30
N GLY A 40 -0.42 -0.25 5.39
CA GLY A 40 0.24 0.17 4.15
C GLY A 40 1.51 0.99 4.40
N ALA A 41 1.55 1.80 5.46
CA ALA A 41 2.76 2.51 5.90
C ALA A 41 3.89 1.55 6.32
N TYR A 42 3.59 0.56 7.17
CA TYR A 42 4.59 -0.44 7.57
C TYR A 42 5.07 -1.30 6.39
N LEU A 43 4.16 -1.66 5.47
CA LEU A 43 4.55 -2.36 4.24
C LEU A 43 5.46 -1.49 3.35
N ALA A 44 5.17 -0.19 3.23
CA ALA A 44 6.03 0.74 2.50
C ALA A 44 7.43 0.81 3.12
N ASP A 45 7.53 0.87 4.45
CA ASP A 45 8.80 0.87 5.16
C ASP A 45 9.59 -0.43 4.94
N ARG A 46 8.92 -1.59 4.97
CA ARG A 46 9.56 -2.90 4.68
C ARG A 46 10.05 -3.01 3.24
N ILE A 47 9.26 -2.56 2.27
CA ILE A 47 9.65 -2.50 0.85
C ILE A 47 10.83 -1.54 0.68
N CYS A 48 10.75 -0.35 1.29
CA CYS A 48 11.81 0.66 1.28
C CYS A 48 13.14 0.10 1.83
N ALA A 49 13.09 -0.62 2.95
CA ALA A 49 14.25 -1.23 3.58
C ALA A 49 14.90 -2.28 2.64
N PHE A 50 14.10 -3.16 2.06
CA PHE A 50 14.61 -4.18 1.15
C PHE A 50 15.20 -3.56 -0.13
N ILE A 51 14.51 -2.62 -0.77
CA ILE A 51 15.04 -1.91 -1.95
C ILE A 51 16.35 -1.20 -1.61
N SER A 52 16.43 -0.56 -0.44
CA SER A 52 17.64 0.14 0.00
C SER A 52 18.83 -0.79 0.25
N GLU A 53 18.58 -2.06 0.61
CA GLU A 53 19.60 -3.08 0.80
C GLU A 53 20.22 -3.55 -0.53
N ILE A 54 19.39 -3.70 -1.57
CA ILE A 54 19.83 -4.25 -2.86
C ILE A 54 20.23 -3.21 -3.90
N GLU A 55 19.79 -1.96 -3.74
CA GLU A 55 20.10 -0.85 -4.65
C GLU A 55 20.85 0.26 -3.89
N ARG A 56 20.14 1.31 -3.50
CA ARG A 56 20.64 2.46 -2.73
C ARG A 56 19.55 2.98 -1.82
N PRO A 57 19.89 3.73 -0.76
CA PRO A 57 18.91 4.30 0.15
C PRO A 57 17.83 5.11 -0.58
N ILE A 58 16.58 4.71 -0.37
CA ILE A 58 15.39 5.49 -0.74
C ILE A 58 14.61 5.86 0.52
N SER A 59 13.49 6.56 0.35
CA SER A 59 12.64 6.99 1.45
C SER A 59 11.19 6.65 1.18
N ALA A 60 10.53 6.11 2.21
CA ALA A 60 9.08 5.97 2.25
C ALA A 60 8.47 7.13 3.03
N GLY A 61 7.29 7.54 2.59
CA GLY A 61 6.43 8.46 3.31
C GLY A 61 5.09 7.84 3.65
N VAL A 62 4.23 8.65 4.25
CA VAL A 62 2.90 8.26 4.72
C VAL A 62 1.88 9.22 4.14
N LEU A 63 0.80 8.68 3.55
CA LEU A 63 -0.29 9.47 2.99
C LEU A 63 -1.56 9.25 3.81
N ASP A 64 -1.91 10.20 4.67
CA ASP A 64 -3.22 10.18 5.31
C ASP A 64 -4.30 10.62 4.31
N ILE A 65 -5.28 9.75 4.11
CA ILE A 65 -6.38 9.96 3.15
C ILE A 65 -7.69 10.26 3.87
N THR A 66 -7.65 10.43 5.20
CA THR A 66 -8.86 10.41 6.04
C THR A 66 -9.86 11.47 5.58
N LEU A 67 -9.41 12.68 5.22
CA LEU A 67 -10.26 13.78 4.76
C LEU A 67 -10.77 13.62 3.31
N HIS A 68 -10.20 12.72 2.52
CA HIS A 68 -10.52 12.53 1.09
C HIS A 68 -11.50 11.37 0.86
N ARG A 69 -11.86 10.65 1.91
CA ARG A 69 -12.82 9.55 1.82
C ARG A 69 -14.23 10.05 1.51
N ASP A 70 -14.89 9.39 0.58
CA ASP A 70 -16.28 9.69 0.18
C ASP A 70 -17.33 9.30 1.23
N ASP A 71 -16.95 8.43 2.18
CA ASP A 71 -17.82 7.86 3.19
C ASP A 71 -17.65 8.46 4.59
N LEU A 72 -16.99 9.61 4.72
CA LEU A 72 -16.71 10.27 6.00
C LEU A 72 -17.94 10.46 6.90
N ARG A 73 -19.09 10.79 6.31
CA ARG A 73 -20.35 11.01 7.06
C ARG A 73 -21.03 9.71 7.50
N MET A 74 -20.62 8.58 6.94
CA MET A 74 -21.23 7.27 7.16
C MET A 74 -20.43 6.40 8.14
N ARG A 75 -19.23 6.84 8.56
CA ARG A 75 -18.34 6.10 9.45
C ARG A 75 -18.04 6.88 10.72
N PRO A 76 -17.68 6.19 11.82
CA PRO A 76 -17.13 6.84 12.99
C PRO A 76 -15.90 7.70 12.63
N PRO A 77 -15.72 8.87 13.26
CA PRO A 77 -14.54 9.68 13.06
C PRO A 77 -13.27 8.87 13.32
N LYS A 78 -12.33 8.91 12.38
CA LYS A 78 -10.97 8.41 12.59
C LYS A 78 -10.05 9.56 12.96
N PRO A 79 -9.06 9.34 13.84
CA PRO A 79 -8.06 10.36 14.11
C PRO A 79 -7.29 10.65 12.82
N LEU A 80 -7.06 11.94 12.55
CA LEU A 80 -6.18 12.35 11.47
C LEU A 80 -4.76 11.90 11.80
N LEU A 81 -4.11 11.29 10.81
CA LEU A 81 -2.69 10.97 10.90
C LEU A 81 -1.91 11.97 10.07
N PRO A 82 -0.66 12.30 10.45
CA PRO A 82 0.14 13.22 9.68
C PRO A 82 0.56 12.58 8.36
N THR A 83 0.24 13.22 7.24
CA THR A 83 0.92 12.97 5.96
C THR A 83 2.38 13.37 6.10
N LYS A 84 3.28 12.46 5.74
CA LYS A 84 4.73 12.65 5.79
C LYS A 84 5.31 12.42 4.41
N LEU A 85 5.77 13.48 3.78
CA LEU A 85 6.46 13.38 2.49
C LEU A 85 7.95 13.08 2.70
N PRO A 86 8.58 12.29 1.81
CA PRO A 86 10.03 12.16 1.76
C PRO A 86 10.73 13.49 1.46
N SER A 87 12.02 13.57 1.82
CA SER A 87 12.90 14.71 1.51
C SER A 87 13.09 14.83 -0.01
N GLY A 88 12.27 15.66 -0.64
CA GLY A 88 12.19 15.81 -2.11
C GLY A 88 10.76 15.87 -2.64
N GLY A 89 9.76 15.53 -1.82
CA GLY A 89 8.36 15.55 -2.22
C GLY A 89 8.05 14.49 -3.28
N ILE A 90 6.98 14.73 -4.06
CA ILE A 90 6.50 13.81 -5.10
C ILE A 90 6.51 14.41 -6.51
N GLU A 91 6.92 15.67 -6.66
CA GLU A 91 6.87 16.38 -7.94
C GLU A 91 7.78 15.69 -8.99
N GLY A 92 7.22 15.32 -10.13
CA GLY A 92 7.93 14.64 -11.22
C GLY A 92 8.47 13.24 -10.86
N LYS A 93 8.09 12.67 -9.71
CA LYS A 93 8.55 11.35 -9.24
C LYS A 93 7.64 10.22 -9.69
N ASP A 94 8.18 9.00 -9.70
CA ASP A 94 7.40 7.77 -9.84
C ASP A 94 6.92 7.35 -8.46
N LEU A 95 5.65 7.64 -8.19
CA LEU A 95 5.04 7.42 -6.89
C LEU A 95 4.40 6.03 -6.85
N VAL A 96 4.85 5.17 -5.94
CA VAL A 96 4.19 3.90 -5.63
C VAL A 96 3.40 4.06 -4.33
N LEU A 97 2.07 4.02 -4.44
CA LEU A 97 1.18 3.87 -3.30
C LEU A 97 1.26 2.44 -2.78
N VAL A 98 1.31 2.29 -1.45
CA VAL A 98 1.34 0.98 -0.80
C VAL A 98 0.15 0.81 0.13
N ASP A 99 -0.64 -0.24 -0.09
CA ASP A 99 -1.78 -0.61 0.73
C ASP A 99 -1.72 -2.09 1.14
N ASP A 100 -2.39 -2.47 2.21
CA ASP A 100 -2.37 -3.87 2.67
C ASP A 100 -3.31 -4.76 1.84
N VAL A 101 -4.55 -4.30 1.60
CA VAL A 101 -5.58 -5.06 0.89
C VAL A 101 -6.32 -4.19 -0.13
N LEU A 102 -6.20 -4.53 -1.41
CA LEU A 102 -7.04 -3.95 -2.45
C LEU A 102 -8.40 -4.65 -2.53
N PHE A 103 -9.47 -3.90 -2.23
CA PHE A 103 -10.85 -4.35 -2.29
C PHE A 103 -11.68 -3.55 -3.31
N SER A 104 -12.54 -2.62 -2.88
CA SER A 104 -13.40 -1.84 -3.77
C SER A 104 -12.65 -0.81 -4.62
N GLY A 105 -11.46 -0.39 -4.18
CA GLY A 105 -10.66 0.68 -4.79
C GLY A 105 -10.89 2.07 -4.21
N ARG A 106 -11.87 2.26 -3.31
CA ARG A 106 -12.20 3.60 -2.77
C ARG A 106 -11.09 4.25 -1.95
N THR A 107 -10.34 3.45 -1.18
CA THR A 107 -9.13 3.90 -0.46
C THR A 107 -8.13 4.54 -1.42
N ILE A 108 -7.88 3.88 -2.55
CA ILE A 108 -6.92 4.35 -3.56
C ILE A 108 -7.46 5.58 -4.29
N ARG A 109 -8.76 5.63 -4.61
CA ARG A 109 -9.37 6.84 -5.16
C ARG A 109 -9.17 8.06 -4.24
N ALA A 110 -9.37 7.90 -2.94
CA ALA A 110 -9.12 8.97 -1.97
C ALA A 110 -7.63 9.34 -1.90
N ALA A 111 -6.72 8.36 -2.02
CA ALA A 111 -5.28 8.61 -2.12
C ALA A 111 -4.91 9.43 -3.36
N LEU A 112 -5.50 9.14 -4.51
CA LEU A 112 -5.29 9.90 -5.75
C LEU A 112 -5.76 11.36 -5.61
N ASP A 113 -6.89 11.58 -4.94
CA ASP A 113 -7.36 12.95 -4.66
C ASP A 113 -6.38 13.68 -3.71
N ALA A 114 -5.92 13.02 -2.65
CA ALA A 114 -4.97 13.59 -1.69
C ALA A 114 -3.61 13.94 -2.33
N ILE A 115 -3.09 13.09 -3.21
CA ILE A 115 -1.88 13.36 -4.00
C ILE A 115 -2.03 14.66 -4.78
N GLY A 116 -3.23 14.94 -5.29
CA GLY A 116 -3.55 16.13 -6.07
C GLY A 116 -3.26 17.46 -5.36
N GLU A 117 -3.24 17.46 -4.03
CA GLU A 117 -2.94 18.63 -3.19
C GLU A 117 -1.45 18.73 -2.83
N LEU A 118 -0.71 17.61 -2.92
CA LEU A 118 0.69 17.50 -2.48
C LEU A 118 1.71 17.71 -3.61
N GLY A 119 1.31 17.48 -4.87
CA GLY A 119 2.17 17.68 -6.03
C GLY A 119 1.67 16.98 -7.29
N ARG A 120 2.55 16.88 -8.29
CA ARG A 120 2.31 16.23 -9.58
C ARG A 120 3.40 15.18 -9.85
N PRO A 121 3.22 13.94 -9.38
CA PRO A 121 4.12 12.85 -9.75
C PRO A 121 4.06 12.58 -11.26
N ARG A 122 5.17 12.07 -11.81
CA ARG A 122 5.28 11.64 -13.21
C ARG A 122 4.38 10.43 -13.49
N SER A 123 4.37 9.49 -12.56
CA SER A 123 3.51 8.31 -12.59
C SER A 123 2.99 8.00 -11.18
N VAL A 124 1.79 7.43 -11.09
CA VAL A 124 1.26 6.88 -9.85
C VAL A 124 0.95 5.41 -10.08
N GLN A 125 1.56 4.58 -9.25
CA GLN A 125 1.48 3.12 -9.28
C GLN A 125 0.93 2.63 -7.94
N LEU A 126 0.48 1.38 -7.90
CA LEU A 126 -0.09 0.77 -6.71
C LEU A 126 0.51 -0.61 -6.44
N ALA A 127 1.12 -0.75 -5.27
CA ALA A 127 1.55 -2.01 -4.69
C ALA A 127 0.61 -2.42 -3.55
N VAL A 128 0.14 -3.67 -3.58
CA VAL A 128 -0.65 -4.24 -2.48
C VAL A 128 -0.16 -5.61 -2.08
N LEU A 129 -0.23 -5.92 -0.78
CA LEU A 129 0.08 -7.27 -0.31
C LEU A 129 -0.97 -8.27 -0.79
N VAL A 130 -2.26 -7.93 -0.69
CA VAL A 130 -3.37 -8.78 -1.14
C VAL A 130 -4.30 -8.03 -2.07
N ASP A 131 -4.65 -8.68 -3.19
CA ASP A 131 -5.80 -8.30 -3.99
C ASP A 131 -6.92 -9.32 -3.77
N ARG A 132 -8.06 -8.85 -3.25
CA ARG A 132 -9.22 -9.72 -2.95
C ARG A 132 -10.39 -9.56 -3.92
N GLY A 133 -10.21 -8.80 -5.00
CA GLY A 133 -11.25 -8.53 -6.02
C GLY A 133 -12.36 -7.58 -5.56
N HIS A 134 -13.56 -7.74 -6.14
CA HIS A 134 -14.78 -6.95 -5.86
C HIS A 134 -14.62 -5.44 -6.07
N ARG A 135 -13.98 -5.05 -7.17
CA ARG A 135 -13.84 -3.65 -7.55
C ARG A 135 -15.18 -2.96 -7.74
N GLU A 136 -15.27 -1.76 -7.20
CA GLU A 136 -16.37 -0.81 -7.47
C GLU A 136 -15.89 0.37 -8.32
N LEU A 137 -14.57 0.53 -8.45
CA LEU A 137 -13.89 1.53 -9.27
C LEU A 137 -12.93 0.83 -10.22
N PRO A 138 -12.64 1.41 -11.40
CA PRO A 138 -11.71 0.83 -12.38
C PRO A 138 -10.24 1.00 -11.95
N ILE A 139 -9.90 0.52 -10.75
CA ILE A 139 -8.59 0.62 -10.11
C ILE A 139 -7.99 -0.77 -10.03
N ARG A 140 -6.75 -0.90 -10.49
CA ARG A 140 -5.95 -2.13 -10.45
C ARG A 140 -4.61 -1.82 -9.78
N ALA A 141 -4.06 -2.80 -9.08
CA ALA A 141 -2.69 -2.73 -8.59
C ALA A 141 -1.72 -3.16 -9.69
N ASP A 142 -0.60 -2.45 -9.78
CA ASP A 142 0.53 -2.79 -10.64
C ASP A 142 1.32 -3.96 -10.03
N TYR A 143 1.46 -3.95 -8.70
CA TYR A 143 2.18 -4.98 -7.94
C TYR A 143 1.26 -5.64 -6.93
N VAL A 144 1.16 -6.97 -6.97
CA VAL A 144 0.27 -7.73 -6.10
C VAL A 144 1.04 -8.86 -5.46
N GLY A 145 1.09 -8.89 -4.13
CA GLY A 145 1.71 -9.97 -3.36
C GLY A 145 0.98 -11.30 -3.52
N LYS A 146 -0.34 -11.31 -3.38
CA LYS A 146 -1.19 -12.48 -3.68
C LYS A 146 -2.59 -12.08 -4.11
N ASN A 147 -3.09 -12.72 -5.16
CA ASN A 147 -4.51 -12.67 -5.54
C ASN A 147 -5.28 -13.73 -4.76
N ILE A 148 -6.34 -13.33 -4.06
CA ILE A 148 -7.14 -14.21 -3.20
C ILE A 148 -8.62 -14.05 -3.58
N PRO A 149 -9.23 -15.04 -4.26
CA PRO A 149 -10.67 -15.05 -4.48
C PRO A 149 -11.40 -15.08 -3.13
N THR A 150 -12.36 -14.17 -2.93
CA THR A 150 -13.17 -14.09 -1.71
C THR A 150 -14.65 -13.93 -2.04
N ALA A 151 -15.54 -14.29 -1.14
CA ALA A 151 -16.93 -13.83 -1.16
C ALA A 151 -17.04 -12.42 -0.57
N LYS A 152 -18.11 -11.68 -0.91
CA LYS A 152 -18.36 -10.34 -0.32
C LYS A 152 -18.59 -10.37 1.19
N SER A 153 -19.11 -11.48 1.71
CA SER A 153 -19.29 -11.71 3.14
C SER A 153 -17.98 -11.98 3.88
N GLU A 154 -16.92 -12.38 3.17
CA GLU A 154 -15.63 -12.65 3.78
C GLU A 154 -14.81 -11.37 3.95
N SER A 155 -13.90 -11.38 4.90
CA SER A 155 -12.95 -10.29 5.16
C SER A 155 -11.53 -10.83 5.19
N VAL A 156 -10.60 -10.09 4.58
CA VAL A 156 -9.17 -10.38 4.65
C VAL A 156 -8.58 -9.46 5.72
N LYS A 157 -7.94 -10.04 6.72
CA LYS A 157 -7.23 -9.29 7.76
C LYS A 157 -5.74 -9.56 7.67
N VAL A 158 -4.98 -8.48 7.51
CA VAL A 158 -3.52 -8.50 7.53
C VAL A 158 -3.10 -8.18 8.96
N HIS A 159 -2.13 -8.93 9.46
CA HIS A 159 -1.43 -8.68 10.72
C HIS A 159 0.04 -8.47 10.41
N LEU A 160 0.63 -7.42 10.98
CA LEU A 160 2.04 -7.11 10.83
C LEU A 160 2.69 -6.99 12.20
N ARG A 161 3.88 -7.54 12.38
CA ARG A 161 4.61 -7.56 13.67
C ARG A 161 4.70 -6.21 14.36
N GLU A 162 4.82 -5.11 13.61
CA GLU A 162 4.93 -3.75 14.14
C GLU A 162 3.66 -3.26 14.85
N LEU A 163 2.51 -3.86 14.56
CA LEU A 163 1.21 -3.50 15.14
C LEU A 163 0.56 -4.64 15.92
N ASP A 164 0.71 -5.87 15.43
CA ASP A 164 -0.08 -7.03 15.82
C ASP A 164 0.76 -8.13 16.48
N SER A 165 2.08 -7.91 16.69
CA SER A 165 3.07 -8.87 17.23
C SER A 165 3.42 -10.07 16.34
N GLU A 166 2.67 -10.30 15.26
CA GLU A 166 2.91 -11.38 14.30
C GLU A 166 2.63 -10.96 12.86
N ASP A 167 3.22 -11.70 11.92
CA ASP A 167 2.98 -11.53 10.48
C ASP A 167 2.10 -12.69 9.98
N LEU A 168 0.85 -12.40 9.63
CA LEU A 168 -0.02 -13.34 8.93
C LEU A 168 -1.14 -12.61 8.18
N VAL A 169 -1.70 -13.29 7.18
CA VAL A 169 -2.97 -12.88 6.57
C VAL A 169 -3.99 -13.97 6.82
N GLU A 170 -5.17 -13.58 7.31
CA GLU A 170 -6.29 -14.49 7.59
C GLU A 170 -7.56 -14.12 6.83
N LEU A 171 -8.36 -15.15 6.54
CA LEU A 171 -9.72 -15.02 6.06
C LEU A 171 -10.70 -15.17 7.22
N ILE A 172 -11.52 -14.15 7.41
CA ILE A 172 -12.62 -14.08 8.37
C ILE A 172 -13.93 -14.22 7.60
N LYS A 173 -14.87 -14.98 8.15
CA LYS A 173 -16.23 -15.16 7.60
C LYS A 173 -17.22 -14.29 8.36
#